data_AF-S9U1C9-F1
#
_entry.id   AF-S9U1C9-F1
#
_cell.length_a   1.000
_cell.length_b   1.000
_cell.length_c   1.000
_cell.angle_alpha   90.00
_cell.angle_beta   90.00
_cell.angle_gamma   90.00
#
_symmetry.space_group_name_H-M   'P 1'
#
loop_
_entity.id
_entity.type
_entity.pdbx_description
1 polymer ?
#
loop_
_entity_poly.entity_id
_entity_poly.type
_entity_poly.pdbx_seq_one_letter_code
_entity_poly.pdbx_strand_id
1 'polypeptide(L)'
;MGTCVVIILGADALMKAARSAINDMEANSLQYINNTKVTVDALLADASAHNTNVDLSIMDDIITEFGGILSTIKGYFTYFQTVRIVTYCVGAVGVALMLLVAVFAACRAGSGCSVCFSFLYGLFAFAFSLCAIALTVVVYALTASCGEVHLQFTRDPGILQWFVVPWCEDTFNLTSLHVQLKESVVNASESACAELLTYCDATDETYDASSDDKRNRIFMCGRAITKKTECMDLDTVVEVINATYAKPVLTNMLCVNAQLTNNELHTCTLERCATDCVNYDTPSIQAKSWSTSVVNSAAFAENATRAFSLVEPILSCQYIVDNLASNFENPFISGGKNCSALRSSSIMLATGFFVGALMFIAGIYVLHRGSWIWPENRGEDMRDK
;
A
#
# COMPACT_ATOMS: atom_id res chain seq x y z
N MET A 1 9.53 -36.48 -20.27
CA MET A 1 10.42 -35.35 -19.93
C MET A 1 9.66 -34.06 -19.63
N GLY A 2 8.57 -33.73 -20.33
CA GLY A 2 7.82 -32.48 -20.09
C GLY A 2 7.20 -32.31 -18.70
N THR A 3 6.69 -33.37 -18.07
CA THR A 3 5.99 -33.30 -16.76
C THR A 3 6.87 -32.81 -15.60
N CYS A 4 8.11 -33.29 -15.51
CA CYS A 4 9.02 -32.89 -14.43
C CYS A 4 9.52 -31.45 -14.61
N VAL A 5 9.76 -31.02 -15.85
CA VAL A 5 10.07 -29.62 -16.16
C VAL A 5 8.90 -28.71 -15.75
N VAL A 6 7.67 -29.14 -16.04
CA VAL A 6 6.44 -28.41 -15.67
C VAL A 6 6.30 -28.28 -14.15
N ILE A 7 6.54 -29.36 -13.39
CA ILE A 7 6.50 -29.33 -11.92
C ILE A 7 7.60 -28.42 -11.35
N ILE A 8 8.84 -28.53 -11.86
CA ILE A 8 9.99 -27.75 -11.38
C ILE A 8 9.77 -26.25 -11.60
N LEU A 9 9.39 -25.88 -12.83
CA LEU A 9 9.16 -24.49 -13.22
C LEU A 9 7.92 -23.91 -12.51
N GLY A 10 6.85 -24.71 -12.39
CA GLY A 10 5.65 -24.30 -11.67
C GLY A 10 5.93 -24.02 -10.18
N ALA A 11 6.73 -24.87 -9.52
CA ALA A 11 7.11 -24.66 -8.12
C ALA A 11 7.88 -23.36 -7.95
N ASP A 12 8.91 -23.14 -8.76
CA ASP A 12 9.76 -21.95 -8.68
C ASP A 12 8.98 -20.67 -9.00
N ALA A 13 8.11 -20.71 -10.02
CA ALA A 13 7.23 -19.60 -10.36
C ALA A 13 6.25 -19.26 -9.22
N LEU A 14 5.66 -20.26 -8.57
CA LEU A 14 4.73 -20.05 -7.46
C LEU A 14 5.39 -19.35 -6.27
N MET A 15 6.58 -19.78 -5.84
CA MET A 15 7.26 -19.10 -4.73
C MET A 15 7.76 -17.71 -5.12
N LYS A 16 8.23 -17.52 -6.35
CA LYS A 16 8.64 -16.19 -6.82
C LYS A 16 7.47 -15.22 -6.80
N ALA A 17 6.30 -15.65 -7.29
CA ALA A 17 5.09 -14.84 -7.25
C ALA A 17 4.62 -14.55 -5.81
N ALA A 18 4.62 -15.57 -4.93
CA ALA A 18 4.25 -15.38 -3.52
C ALA A 18 5.21 -14.42 -2.79
N ARG A 19 6.52 -14.54 -3.02
CA ARG A 19 7.52 -13.63 -2.45
C ARG A 19 7.39 -12.21 -3.00
N SER A 20 7.15 -12.08 -4.30
CA SER A 20 6.93 -10.77 -4.92
C SER A 20 5.73 -10.10 -4.27
N ALA A 21 4.59 -10.79 -4.16
CA ALA A 21 3.39 -10.23 -3.54
C ALA A 21 3.64 -9.65 -2.15
N ILE A 22 4.33 -10.39 -1.27
CA ILE A 22 4.61 -9.91 0.09
C ILE A 22 5.64 -8.77 0.10
N ASN A 23 6.69 -8.88 -0.73
CA ASN A 23 7.68 -7.80 -0.83
C ASN A 23 7.05 -6.51 -1.40
N ASP A 24 6.14 -6.64 -2.36
CA ASP A 24 5.40 -5.52 -2.94
C ASP A 24 4.49 -4.87 -1.89
N MET A 25 3.83 -5.65 -1.02
CA MET A 25 3.05 -5.10 0.10
C MET A 25 3.90 -4.28 1.08
N GLU A 26 5.08 -4.78 1.43
CA GLU A 26 5.98 -4.08 2.36
C GLU A 26 6.58 -2.82 1.70
N ALA A 27 7.07 -2.94 0.47
CA ALA A 27 7.75 -1.86 -0.24
C ALA A 27 6.80 -0.81 -0.83
N ASN A 28 5.56 -1.15 -1.15
CA ASN A 28 4.60 -0.19 -1.71
C ASN A 28 3.63 0.29 -0.62
N SER A 29 2.88 -0.61 0.02
CA SER A 29 1.79 -0.20 0.92
C SER A 29 2.29 0.25 2.28
N LEU A 30 3.10 -0.57 2.97
CA LEU A 30 3.62 -0.18 4.29
C LEU A 30 4.59 1.01 4.19
N GLN A 31 5.44 1.01 3.17
CA GLN A 31 6.33 2.14 2.92
C GLN A 31 5.54 3.41 2.56
N TYR A 32 4.44 3.32 1.81
CA TYR A 32 3.56 4.47 1.55
C TYR A 32 3.04 5.06 2.86
N ILE A 33 2.50 4.23 3.77
CA ILE A 33 2.00 4.69 5.07
C ILE A 33 3.12 5.36 5.88
N ASN A 34 4.31 4.76 5.91
CA ASN A 34 5.48 5.33 6.58
C ASN A 34 5.92 6.68 5.97
N ASN A 35 5.98 6.77 4.65
CA ASN A 35 6.35 8.02 3.96
C ASN A 35 5.30 9.11 4.18
N THR A 36 4.01 8.76 4.20
CA THR A 36 2.93 9.69 4.53
C THR A 36 3.08 10.20 5.94
N LYS A 37 3.35 9.32 6.93
CA LYS A 37 3.63 9.73 8.31
C LYS A 37 4.78 10.73 8.37
N VAL A 38 5.95 10.40 7.80
CA VAL A 38 7.13 11.28 7.80
C VAL A 38 6.84 12.63 7.15
N THR A 39 6.05 12.64 6.08
CA THR A 39 5.65 13.88 5.39
C THR A 39 4.72 14.72 6.27
N VAL A 40 3.77 14.09 6.95
CA VAL A 40 2.83 14.76 7.86
C VAL A 40 3.55 15.32 9.08
N ASP A 41 4.46 14.55 9.68
CA ASP A 41 5.34 15.03 10.77
C ASP A 41 6.14 16.27 10.35
N ALA A 42 6.66 16.28 9.11
CA ALA A 42 7.39 17.43 8.59
C ALA A 42 6.49 18.65 8.33
N LEU A 43 5.28 18.45 7.83
CA LEU A 43 4.29 19.53 7.62
C LEU A 43 3.81 20.13 8.96
N LEU A 44 3.77 19.33 10.02
CA LEU A 44 3.33 19.71 11.35
C LEU A 44 4.50 20.03 12.31
N ALA A 45 5.71 20.27 11.81
CA ALA A 45 6.89 20.50 12.66
C ALA A 45 6.72 21.67 13.64
N ASP A 46 6.00 22.73 13.24
CA ASP A 46 5.73 23.92 14.06
C ASP A 46 4.45 23.80 14.91
N ALA A 47 3.91 22.59 15.05
CA ALA A 47 2.62 22.35 15.69
C ALA A 47 2.51 22.90 17.12
N SER A 48 3.60 22.81 17.89
CA SER A 48 3.67 23.32 19.27
C SER A 48 3.50 24.83 19.37
N ALA A 49 3.95 25.60 18.37
CA ALA A 49 3.80 27.06 18.33
C ALA A 49 2.33 27.47 18.09
N HIS A 50 1.54 26.58 17.50
CA HIS A 50 0.15 26.81 17.11
C HIS A 50 -0.87 26.01 17.96
N ASN A 51 -0.44 25.48 19.12
CA ASN A 51 -1.27 24.64 20.01
C ASN A 51 -1.93 23.44 19.30
N THR A 52 -1.22 22.87 18.34
CA THR A 52 -1.63 21.63 17.65
C THR A 52 -0.81 20.46 18.20
N ASN A 53 -1.47 19.34 18.46
CA ASN A 53 -0.81 18.10 18.85
C ASN A 53 -1.54 16.95 18.18
N VAL A 54 -0.86 16.25 17.27
CA VAL A 54 -1.41 15.13 16.52
C VAL A 54 -0.57 13.90 16.82
N ASP A 55 -1.21 12.88 17.37
CA ASP A 55 -0.55 11.61 17.64
C ASP A 55 -0.62 10.69 16.41
N LEU A 56 0.51 10.55 15.71
CA LEU A 56 0.64 9.66 14.55
C LEU A 56 1.06 8.22 14.92
N SER A 57 1.10 7.86 16.20
CA SER A 57 1.49 6.51 16.66
C SER A 57 0.62 5.39 16.07
N ILE A 58 -0.65 5.67 15.79
CA ILE A 58 -1.57 4.72 15.13
C ILE A 58 -1.03 4.29 13.76
N MET A 59 -0.30 5.16 13.04
CA MET A 59 0.32 4.78 11.77
C MET A 59 1.48 3.79 11.99
N ASP A 60 2.22 3.90 13.10
CA ASP A 60 3.25 2.92 13.49
C ASP A 60 2.62 1.58 13.89
N ASP A 61 1.48 1.61 14.58
CA ASP A 61 0.74 0.40 14.95
C ASP A 61 0.27 -0.35 13.70
N ILE A 62 -0.27 0.35 12.70
CA ILE A 62 -0.65 -0.23 11.41
C ILE A 62 0.56 -0.87 10.73
N ILE A 63 1.69 -0.15 10.65
CA ILE A 63 2.92 -0.67 10.03
C ILE A 63 3.42 -1.90 10.78
N THR A 64 3.40 -1.87 12.11
CA THR A 64 3.92 -2.94 12.96
C THR A 64 3.05 -4.19 12.90
N GLU A 65 1.73 -4.04 12.98
CA GLU A 65 0.81 -5.17 12.99
C GLU A 65 0.78 -5.87 11.62
N PHE A 66 0.57 -5.10 10.53
CA PHE A 66 0.62 -5.68 9.19
C PHE A 66 2.01 -6.18 8.83
N GLY A 67 3.07 -5.46 9.20
CA GLY A 67 4.46 -5.91 9.03
C GLY A 67 4.74 -7.21 9.78
N GLY A 68 4.20 -7.36 10.99
CA GLY A 68 4.25 -8.58 11.79
C GLY A 68 3.59 -9.76 11.09
N ILE A 69 2.40 -9.57 10.53
CA ILE A 69 1.70 -10.59 9.72
C ILE A 69 2.54 -10.98 8.50
N LEU A 70 3.03 -10.01 7.72
CA LEU A 70 3.85 -10.28 6.52
C LEU A 70 5.15 -11.01 6.88
N SER A 71 5.81 -10.63 7.98
CA SER A 71 7.03 -11.29 8.46
C SER A 71 6.77 -12.75 8.88
N THR A 72 5.63 -13.01 9.50
CA THR A 72 5.19 -14.37 9.87
C THR A 72 4.98 -15.22 8.63
N ILE A 73 4.31 -14.69 7.61
CA ILE A 73 4.12 -15.38 6.32
C ILE A 73 5.47 -15.63 5.63
N LYS A 74 6.39 -14.65 5.65
CA LYS A 74 7.76 -14.83 5.14
C LYS A 74 8.50 -15.95 5.87
N GLY A 75 8.32 -16.06 7.19
CA GLY A 75 8.86 -17.16 7.98
C GLY A 75 8.45 -18.54 7.45
N TYR A 76 7.19 -18.66 7.02
CA TYR A 76 6.69 -19.90 6.41
C TYR A 76 7.32 -20.23 5.04
N PHE A 77 7.91 -19.26 4.31
CA PHE A 77 8.60 -19.54 3.05
C PHE A 77 9.82 -20.45 3.19
N THR A 78 10.41 -20.57 4.38
CA THR A 78 11.46 -21.55 4.65
C THR A 78 10.94 -22.98 4.43
N TYR A 79 9.72 -23.27 4.87
CA TYR A 79 9.07 -24.57 4.62
C TYR A 79 8.76 -24.77 3.14
N PHE A 80 8.34 -23.71 2.43
CA PHE A 80 8.12 -23.79 0.98
C PHE A 80 9.42 -24.07 0.20
N GLN A 81 10.57 -23.57 0.64
CA GLN A 81 11.86 -23.94 0.05
C GLN A 81 12.18 -25.43 0.25
N THR A 82 11.89 -25.97 1.43
CA THR A 82 12.03 -27.41 1.69
C THR A 82 11.12 -28.23 0.77
N VAL A 83 9.85 -27.83 0.62
CA VAL A 83 8.90 -28.46 -0.30
C VAL A 83 9.39 -28.40 -1.75
N ARG A 84 10.01 -27.29 -2.17
CA ARG A 84 10.64 -27.18 -3.50
C ARG A 84 11.76 -28.20 -3.70
N ILE A 85 12.67 -28.33 -2.74
CA ILE A 85 13.78 -29.29 -2.81
C ILE A 85 13.23 -30.72 -2.90
N VAL A 86 12.25 -31.06 -2.06
CA VAL A 86 11.60 -32.38 -2.09
C VAL A 86 10.94 -32.62 -3.44
N THR A 87 10.26 -31.61 -4.00
CA THR A 87 9.61 -31.68 -5.32
C THR A 87 10.63 -31.92 -6.44
N TYR A 88 11.82 -31.33 -6.35
CA TYR A 88 12.91 -31.58 -7.30
C TYR A 88 13.42 -33.02 -7.21
N CYS A 89 13.65 -33.53 -6.00
CA CYS A 89 14.09 -34.91 -5.79
C CYS A 89 13.04 -35.91 -6.29
N VAL A 90 11.77 -35.72 -5.92
CA VAL A 90 10.65 -36.58 -6.34
C VAL A 90 10.46 -36.52 -7.85
N GLY A 91 10.56 -35.32 -8.45
CA GLY A 91 10.50 -35.13 -9.89
C GLY A 91 11.63 -35.87 -10.63
N ALA A 92 12.88 -35.73 -10.17
CA ALA A 92 14.05 -36.36 -10.81
C ALA A 92 14.02 -37.89 -10.68
N VAL A 93 13.70 -38.41 -9.49
CA VAL A 93 13.52 -39.86 -9.27
C VAL A 93 12.39 -40.40 -10.15
N GLY A 94 11.31 -39.62 -10.30
CA GLY A 94 10.23 -39.97 -11.20
C GLY A 94 10.68 -40.11 -12.65
N VAL A 95 11.52 -39.21 -13.18
CA VAL A 95 12.09 -39.35 -14.54
C VAL A 95 12.94 -40.61 -14.66
N ALA A 96 13.82 -40.84 -13.68
CA ALA A 96 14.71 -41.99 -13.68
C ALA A 96 13.91 -43.30 -13.70
N LEU A 97 12.87 -43.40 -12.86
CA LEU A 97 11.94 -44.52 -12.89
C LEU A 97 11.35 -44.65 -14.28
N MET A 98 10.75 -43.60 -14.84
CA MET A 98 10.07 -43.68 -16.15
C MET A 98 10.97 -44.12 -17.31
N LEU A 99 12.26 -43.76 -17.30
CA LEU A 99 13.22 -44.27 -18.28
C LEU A 99 13.43 -45.78 -18.16
N LEU A 100 13.35 -46.33 -16.95
CA LEU A 100 13.43 -47.78 -16.73
C LEU A 100 12.26 -48.53 -17.36
N VAL A 101 11.04 -47.96 -17.49
CA VAL A 101 9.95 -48.61 -18.25
C VAL A 101 10.37 -48.89 -19.69
N ALA A 102 11.02 -47.91 -20.34
CA ALA A 102 11.47 -48.06 -21.72
C ALA A 102 12.55 -49.15 -21.85
N VAL A 103 13.46 -49.23 -20.88
CA VAL A 103 14.46 -50.31 -20.80
C VAL A 103 13.80 -51.67 -20.58
N PHE A 104 12.83 -51.76 -19.67
CA PHE A 104 12.09 -53.01 -19.42
C PHE A 104 11.28 -53.47 -20.64
N ALA A 105 10.65 -52.54 -21.36
CA ALA A 105 9.94 -52.81 -22.60
C ALA A 105 10.88 -53.28 -23.72
N ALA A 106 12.10 -52.70 -23.81
CA ALA A 106 13.09 -53.10 -24.81
C ALA A 106 13.76 -54.45 -24.49
N CYS A 107 14.08 -54.72 -23.22
CA CYS A 107 14.82 -55.90 -22.80
C CYS A 107 13.95 -57.14 -22.49
N ARG A 108 12.61 -57.04 -22.57
CA ARG A 108 11.65 -58.14 -22.27
C ARG A 108 11.99 -58.87 -20.96
N ALA A 109 12.21 -58.10 -19.88
CA ALA A 109 12.66 -58.67 -18.61
C ALA A 109 11.63 -59.63 -17.98
N GLY A 110 12.12 -60.63 -17.24
CA GLY A 110 11.30 -61.70 -16.65
C GLY A 110 10.30 -61.27 -15.58
N SER A 111 9.34 -62.16 -15.30
CA SER A 111 8.15 -61.90 -14.46
C SER A 111 8.46 -61.39 -13.05
N GLY A 112 9.52 -61.87 -12.39
CA GLY A 112 9.86 -61.47 -11.01
C GLY A 112 10.28 -60.00 -10.85
N CYS A 113 11.02 -59.45 -11.83
CA CYS A 113 11.47 -58.04 -11.77
C CYS A 113 10.30 -57.07 -12.05
N SER A 114 9.37 -57.46 -12.93
CA SER A 114 8.19 -56.64 -13.28
C SER A 114 7.26 -56.40 -12.08
N VAL A 115 7.08 -57.40 -11.20
CA VAL A 115 6.20 -57.28 -10.03
C VAL A 115 6.74 -56.29 -8.99
N CYS A 116 8.03 -56.35 -8.66
CA CYS A 116 8.65 -55.41 -7.71
C CYS A 116 8.61 -53.95 -8.23
N PHE A 117 8.88 -53.75 -9.52
CA PHE A 117 8.78 -52.42 -10.13
C PHE A 117 7.32 -51.92 -10.22
N SER A 118 6.35 -52.80 -10.46
CA SER A 118 4.93 -52.41 -10.46
C SER A 118 4.48 -51.85 -9.10
N PHE A 119 4.95 -52.42 -7.99
CA PHE A 119 4.67 -51.89 -6.65
C PHE A 119 5.29 -50.50 -6.43
N LEU A 120 6.55 -50.30 -6.81
CA LEU A 120 7.22 -49.00 -6.71
C LEU A 120 6.48 -47.94 -7.54
N TYR A 121 6.05 -48.27 -8.75
CA TYR A 121 5.27 -47.37 -9.60
C TYR A 121 3.91 -47.04 -9.00
N GLY A 122 3.27 -48.01 -8.34
CA GLY A 122 2.03 -47.80 -7.60
C GLY A 122 2.17 -46.77 -6.48
N LEU A 123 3.25 -46.85 -5.69
CA LEU A 123 3.53 -45.87 -4.63
C LEU A 123 3.73 -44.45 -5.18
N PHE A 124 4.50 -44.31 -6.27
CA PHE A 124 4.70 -43.02 -6.93
C PHE A 124 3.42 -42.48 -7.57
N ALA A 125 2.62 -43.34 -8.22
CA ALA A 125 1.32 -42.95 -8.77
C ALA A 125 0.39 -42.41 -7.69
N PHE A 126 0.32 -43.10 -6.54
CA PHE A 126 -0.48 -42.68 -5.40
C PHE A 126 0.00 -41.34 -4.82
N ALA A 127 1.31 -41.17 -4.60
CA ALA A 127 1.89 -39.93 -4.11
C ALA A 127 1.62 -38.74 -5.06
N PHE A 128 1.84 -38.92 -6.37
CA PHE A 128 1.58 -37.89 -7.37
C PHE A 128 0.09 -37.54 -7.46
N SER A 129 -0.79 -38.53 -7.32
CA SER A 129 -2.24 -38.30 -7.29
C SER A 129 -2.66 -37.48 -6.06
N LEU A 130 -2.12 -37.79 -4.87
CA LEU A 130 -2.39 -37.00 -3.67
C LEU A 130 -1.89 -35.56 -3.80
N CYS A 131 -0.68 -35.36 -4.34
CA CYS A 131 -0.16 -34.03 -4.61
C CYS A 131 -1.02 -33.26 -5.62
N ALA A 132 -1.50 -33.91 -6.68
CA ALA A 132 -2.38 -33.29 -7.66
C ALA A 132 -3.71 -32.81 -7.03
N ILE A 133 -4.31 -33.63 -6.16
CA ILE A 133 -5.53 -33.25 -5.42
C ILE A 133 -5.25 -32.07 -4.50
N ALA A 134 -4.21 -32.15 -3.67
CA ALA A 134 -3.84 -31.07 -2.75
C ALA A 134 -3.57 -29.75 -3.49
N LEU A 135 -2.84 -29.80 -4.61
CA LEU A 135 -2.57 -28.62 -5.43
C LEU A 135 -3.81 -28.09 -6.14
N THR A 136 -4.76 -28.94 -6.51
CA THR A 136 -6.05 -28.49 -7.07
C THR A 136 -6.84 -27.69 -6.03
N VAL A 137 -6.81 -28.10 -4.76
CA VAL A 137 -7.38 -27.31 -3.66
C VAL A 137 -6.67 -25.96 -3.53
N VAL A 138 -5.34 -25.94 -3.65
CA VAL A 138 -4.55 -24.69 -3.65
C VAL A 138 -4.91 -23.78 -4.84
N VAL A 139 -5.07 -24.33 -6.06
CA VAL A 139 -5.52 -23.57 -7.23
C VAL A 139 -6.88 -22.93 -6.98
N TYR A 140 -7.82 -23.70 -6.41
CA TYR A 140 -9.13 -23.19 -6.07
C TYR A 140 -9.04 -22.06 -5.04
N ALA A 141 -8.27 -22.25 -3.96
CA ALA A 141 -8.06 -21.24 -2.93
C ALA A 141 -7.42 -19.96 -3.49
N LEU A 142 -6.40 -20.07 -4.33
CA LEU A 142 -5.75 -18.92 -4.97
C LEU A 142 -6.68 -18.20 -5.95
N THR A 143 -7.51 -18.95 -6.68
CA THR A 143 -8.49 -18.36 -7.59
C THR A 143 -9.58 -17.63 -6.80
N ALA A 144 -10.05 -18.22 -5.71
CA ALA A 144 -11.00 -17.59 -4.79
C ALA A 144 -10.40 -16.32 -4.16
N SER A 145 -9.17 -16.37 -3.65
CA SER A 145 -8.52 -15.19 -3.04
C SER A 145 -8.33 -14.03 -4.01
N CYS A 146 -8.06 -14.31 -5.30
CA CYS A 146 -8.02 -13.25 -6.32
C CYS A 146 -9.41 -12.68 -6.61
N GLY A 147 -10.45 -13.53 -6.58
CA GLY A 147 -11.84 -13.07 -6.61
C GLY A 147 -12.22 -12.18 -5.43
N GLU A 148 -11.73 -12.50 -4.22
CA GLU A 148 -11.94 -11.69 -3.02
C GLU A 148 -11.37 -10.27 -3.16
N VAL A 149 -10.21 -10.13 -3.81
CA VAL A 149 -9.63 -8.81 -4.10
C VAL A 149 -10.57 -7.99 -4.98
N HIS A 150 -11.17 -8.59 -6.01
CA HIS A 150 -12.15 -7.91 -6.84
C HIS A 150 -13.39 -7.47 -6.07
N LEU A 151 -13.96 -8.37 -5.24
CA LEU A 151 -15.13 -8.07 -4.39
C LEU A 151 -14.83 -6.92 -3.42
N GLN A 152 -13.62 -6.88 -2.87
CA GLN A 152 -13.20 -5.80 -1.98
C GLN A 152 -13.23 -4.44 -2.71
N PHE A 153 -12.68 -4.36 -3.92
CA PHE A 153 -12.68 -3.13 -4.72
C PHE A 153 -14.09 -2.69 -5.16
N THR A 154 -15.00 -3.62 -5.44
CA THR A 154 -16.40 -3.32 -5.76
C THR A 154 -17.27 -3.09 -4.54
N ARG A 155 -16.72 -3.26 -3.33
CA ARG A 155 -17.44 -3.22 -2.03
C ARG A 155 -18.56 -4.24 -1.91
N ASP A 156 -18.42 -5.35 -2.64
CA ASP A 156 -19.33 -6.48 -2.55
C ASP A 156 -19.00 -7.36 -1.32
N PRO A 157 -19.98 -8.12 -0.80
CA PRO A 157 -19.75 -8.98 0.35
C PRO A 157 -18.74 -10.09 0.01
N GLY A 158 -17.61 -10.08 0.71
CA GLY A 158 -16.53 -11.07 0.64
C GLY A 158 -15.80 -11.21 1.98
N ILE A 159 -14.81 -12.11 2.06
CA ILE A 159 -14.03 -12.37 3.29
C ILE A 159 -13.29 -11.11 3.73
N LEU A 160 -12.70 -10.35 2.80
CA LEU A 160 -12.00 -9.10 3.12
C LEU A 160 -12.97 -8.07 3.74
N GLN A 161 -14.14 -7.90 3.14
CA GLN A 161 -15.15 -6.95 3.60
C GLN A 161 -15.83 -7.38 4.91
N TRP A 162 -16.03 -8.68 5.14
CA TRP A 162 -16.73 -9.21 6.31
C TRP A 162 -15.84 -9.43 7.53
N PHE A 163 -14.54 -9.68 7.33
CA PHE A 163 -13.64 -10.05 8.42
C PHE A 163 -12.45 -9.11 8.55
N VAL A 164 -11.78 -8.78 7.45
CA VAL A 164 -10.53 -7.99 7.51
C VAL A 164 -10.81 -6.52 7.77
N VAL A 165 -11.81 -5.93 7.09
CA VAL A 165 -12.22 -4.54 7.32
C VAL A 165 -12.72 -4.35 8.77
N PRO A 166 -13.65 -5.16 9.30
CA PRO A 166 -14.07 -5.03 10.70
C PRO A 166 -12.94 -5.28 11.70
N TRP A 167 -12.07 -6.27 11.46
CA TRP A 167 -10.91 -6.49 12.32
C TRP A 167 -9.99 -5.26 12.36
N CYS A 168 -9.76 -4.61 11.23
CA CYS A 168 -8.99 -3.36 11.17
C CYS A 168 -9.67 -2.25 11.97
N GLU A 169 -11.00 -2.09 11.83
CA GLU A 169 -11.77 -1.07 12.55
C GLU A 169 -11.77 -1.31 14.07
N ASP A 170 -11.84 -2.58 14.50
CA ASP A 170 -11.79 -2.97 15.91
C ASP A 170 -10.37 -2.84 16.51
N THR A 171 -9.33 -3.02 15.69
CA THR A 171 -7.93 -2.98 16.13
C THR A 171 -7.38 -1.57 16.18
N PHE A 172 -7.70 -0.73 15.19
CA PHE A 172 -7.15 0.62 15.05
C PHE A 172 -8.20 1.69 15.33
N ASN A 173 -7.96 2.56 16.30
CA ASN A 173 -8.83 3.70 16.59
C ASN A 173 -8.57 4.89 15.64
N LEU A 174 -8.90 4.70 14.36
CA LEU A 174 -8.74 5.72 13.31
C LEU A 174 -9.63 6.97 13.55
N THR A 175 -10.72 6.81 14.30
CA THR A 175 -11.62 7.91 14.68
C THR A 175 -10.90 8.96 15.54
N SER A 176 -10.08 8.53 16.50
CA SER A 176 -9.30 9.45 17.34
C SER A 176 -8.33 10.30 16.50
N LEU A 177 -7.61 9.65 15.57
CA LEU A 177 -6.69 10.34 14.67
C LEU A 177 -7.41 11.33 13.75
N HIS A 178 -8.59 10.97 13.23
CA HIS A 178 -9.43 11.86 12.44
C HIS A 178 -9.77 13.12 13.25
N VAL A 179 -10.29 12.97 14.47
CA VAL A 179 -10.67 14.10 15.32
C VAL A 179 -9.45 15.00 15.59
N GLN A 180 -8.30 14.43 15.95
CA GLN A 180 -7.08 15.20 16.22
C GLN A 180 -6.59 15.97 15.00
N LEU A 181 -6.57 15.36 13.81
CA LEU A 181 -6.14 16.05 12.59
C LEU A 181 -7.14 17.15 12.20
N LYS A 182 -8.45 16.91 12.36
CA LYS A 182 -9.46 17.93 12.10
C LYS A 182 -9.33 19.11 13.06
N GLU A 183 -9.13 18.84 14.35
CA GLU A 183 -8.85 19.87 15.36
C GLU A 183 -7.56 20.63 15.07
N SER A 184 -6.53 19.95 14.56
CA SER A 184 -5.28 20.58 14.13
C SER A 184 -5.50 21.62 13.02
N VAL A 185 -6.32 21.30 12.01
CA VAL A 185 -6.69 22.25 10.94
C VAL A 185 -7.43 23.46 11.51
N VAL A 186 -8.39 23.24 12.41
CA VAL A 186 -9.16 24.33 13.05
C VAL A 186 -8.23 25.21 13.89
N ASN A 187 -7.40 24.61 14.75
CA ASN A 187 -6.48 25.34 15.62
C ASN A 187 -5.43 26.14 14.83
N ALA A 188 -4.88 25.57 13.75
CA ALA A 188 -3.98 26.26 12.86
C ALA A 188 -4.66 27.46 12.17
N SER A 189 -5.90 27.27 11.71
CA SER A 189 -6.71 28.32 11.08
C SER A 189 -7.06 29.45 12.06
N GLU A 190 -7.49 29.09 13.27
CA GLU A 190 -7.72 30.05 14.35
C GLU A 190 -6.44 30.79 14.74
N SER A 191 -5.29 30.10 14.77
CA SER A 191 -4.01 30.72 15.08
C SER A 191 -3.62 31.76 14.03
N ALA A 192 -3.83 31.48 12.75
CA ALA A 192 -3.56 32.43 11.67
C ALA A 192 -4.42 33.69 11.81
N CYS A 193 -5.71 33.54 12.08
CA CYS A 193 -6.59 34.69 12.29
C CYS A 193 -6.34 35.40 13.63
N ALA A 194 -5.93 34.69 14.67
CA ALA A 194 -5.50 35.31 15.92
C ALA A 194 -4.28 36.20 15.72
N GLU A 195 -3.28 35.73 14.96
CA GLU A 195 -2.10 36.51 14.60
C GLU A 195 -2.49 37.74 13.77
N LEU A 196 -3.37 37.57 12.77
CA LEU A 196 -3.88 38.70 11.98
C LEU A 196 -4.59 39.76 12.82
N LEU A 197 -5.44 39.34 13.77
CA LEU A 197 -6.19 40.24 14.66
C LEU A 197 -5.30 41.08 15.59
N THR A 198 -4.01 40.73 15.74
CA THR A 198 -3.05 41.58 16.46
C THR A 198 -2.64 42.82 15.66
N TYR A 199 -2.76 42.77 14.33
CA TYR A 199 -2.29 43.80 13.41
C TYR A 199 -3.39 44.46 12.57
N CYS A 200 -4.66 44.06 12.74
CA CYS A 200 -5.77 44.58 11.95
C CYS A 200 -6.94 45.10 12.80
N ASP A 201 -7.73 46.00 12.22
CA ASP A 201 -9.02 46.45 12.73
C ASP A 201 -10.16 46.12 11.77
N ALA A 202 -11.31 45.70 12.30
CA ALA A 202 -12.47 45.34 11.48
C ALA A 202 -13.17 46.55 10.86
N THR A 203 -13.24 47.67 11.59
CA THR A 203 -14.05 48.84 11.21
C THR A 203 -13.34 50.19 11.36
N ASP A 204 -12.17 50.22 12.00
CA ASP A 204 -11.45 51.47 12.26
C ASP A 204 -10.37 51.71 11.22
N GLU A 205 -10.65 52.62 10.28
CA GLU A 205 -9.70 53.02 9.23
C GLU A 205 -8.61 53.98 9.74
N THR A 206 -8.72 54.48 10.97
CA THR A 206 -7.75 55.41 11.55
C THR A 206 -6.52 54.68 12.06
N TYR A 207 -5.36 55.33 11.95
CA TYR A 207 -4.11 54.88 12.55
C TYR A 207 -3.68 55.88 13.62
N ASP A 208 -3.38 55.38 14.81
CA ASP A 208 -2.89 56.18 15.93
C ASP A 208 -1.63 55.53 16.52
N ALA A 209 -0.49 56.14 16.24
CA ALA A 209 0.81 55.70 16.76
C ALA A 209 0.99 55.98 18.26
N SER A 210 0.14 56.82 18.87
CA SER A 210 0.22 57.21 20.28
C SER A 210 -0.60 56.32 21.22
N SER A 211 -1.54 55.54 20.66
CA SER A 211 -2.32 54.57 21.41
C SER A 211 -1.62 53.20 21.41
N ASP A 212 -1.34 52.66 22.60
CA ASP A 212 -0.72 51.34 22.74
C ASP A 212 -1.55 50.23 22.08
N ASP A 213 -2.88 50.36 22.07
CA ASP A 213 -3.81 49.36 21.53
C ASP A 213 -3.91 49.40 19.99
N LYS A 214 -3.63 50.56 19.38
CA LYS A 214 -3.74 50.79 17.93
C LYS A 214 -2.41 50.88 17.21
N ARG A 215 -1.30 51.03 17.93
CA ARG A 215 0.05 51.23 17.35
C ARG A 215 0.44 50.13 16.36
N ASN A 216 0.02 48.89 16.62
CA ASN A 216 0.36 47.74 15.79
C ASN A 216 -0.74 47.42 14.74
N ARG A 217 -1.90 48.09 14.82
CA ARG A 217 -3.07 47.81 13.97
C ARG A 217 -3.05 48.63 12.70
N ILE A 218 -2.18 48.22 11.78
CA ILE A 218 -1.92 48.93 10.52
C ILE A 218 -2.78 48.44 9.35
N PHE A 219 -3.48 47.32 9.52
CA PHE A 219 -4.33 46.71 8.49
C PHE A 219 -5.83 46.89 8.79
N MET A 220 -6.63 46.83 7.73
CA MET A 220 -8.07 46.53 7.78
C MET A 220 -8.25 45.02 7.69
N CYS A 221 -8.95 44.41 8.65
CA CYS A 221 -9.18 42.97 8.65
C CYS A 221 -10.08 42.58 7.46
N GLY A 222 -9.64 41.61 6.66
CA GLY A 222 -10.49 41.02 5.64
C GLY A 222 -11.78 40.44 6.22
N ARG A 223 -12.89 40.55 5.48
CA ARG A 223 -14.24 40.16 5.91
C ARG A 223 -14.72 40.79 7.23
N ALA A 224 -14.04 41.83 7.72
CA ALA A 224 -14.34 42.49 8.99
C ALA A 224 -14.38 41.52 10.20
N ILE A 225 -13.52 40.49 10.19
CA ILE A 225 -13.44 39.53 11.30
C ILE A 225 -13.09 40.24 12.61
N THR A 226 -13.68 39.77 13.72
CA THR A 226 -13.46 40.33 15.06
C THR A 226 -12.91 39.30 16.04
N LYS A 227 -13.08 38.01 15.74
CA LYS A 227 -12.67 36.88 16.58
C LYS A 227 -11.96 35.83 15.75
N LYS A 228 -10.98 35.17 16.36
CA LYS A 228 -10.23 34.06 15.75
C LYS A 228 -11.13 32.89 15.34
N THR A 229 -12.21 32.64 16.08
CA THR A 229 -13.16 31.53 15.85
C THR A 229 -13.98 31.70 14.57
N GLU A 230 -13.90 32.87 13.93
CA GLU A 230 -14.53 33.10 12.61
C GLU A 230 -13.75 32.40 11.49
N CYS A 231 -12.52 31.94 11.75
CA CYS A 231 -11.69 31.18 10.81
C CYS A 231 -11.57 29.72 11.24
N MET A 232 -12.52 28.87 10.79
CA MET A 232 -12.55 27.45 11.14
C MET A 232 -11.89 26.55 10.09
N ASP A 233 -11.61 27.08 8.90
CA ASP A 233 -11.08 26.36 7.75
C ASP A 233 -10.12 27.23 6.94
N LEU A 234 -9.31 26.56 6.12
CA LEU A 234 -8.30 27.21 5.29
C LEU A 234 -8.90 28.17 4.26
N ASP A 235 -10.04 27.83 3.65
CA ASP A 235 -10.69 28.68 2.64
C ASP A 235 -11.05 30.04 3.25
N THR A 236 -11.60 30.03 4.47
CA THR A 236 -11.91 31.25 5.21
C THR A 236 -10.65 32.04 5.54
N VAL A 237 -9.56 31.39 5.97
CA VAL A 237 -8.27 32.05 6.24
C VAL A 237 -7.73 32.73 4.98
N VAL A 238 -7.76 32.03 3.84
CA VAL A 238 -7.29 32.55 2.55
C VAL A 238 -8.14 33.73 2.10
N GLU A 239 -9.47 33.65 2.22
CA GLU A 239 -10.36 34.77 1.91
C GLU A 239 -10.08 35.99 2.79
N VAL A 240 -9.90 35.78 4.10
CA VAL A 240 -9.60 36.85 5.06
C VAL A 240 -8.24 37.50 4.73
N ILE A 241 -7.21 36.71 4.44
CA ILE A 241 -5.87 37.23 4.13
C ILE A 241 -5.87 38.01 2.83
N ASN A 242 -6.51 37.48 1.78
CA ASN A 242 -6.63 38.15 0.49
C ASN A 242 -7.44 39.45 0.57
N ALA A 243 -8.44 39.49 1.45
CA ALA A 243 -9.25 40.68 1.70
C ALA A 243 -8.62 41.66 2.71
N THR A 244 -7.48 41.31 3.32
CA THR A 244 -6.78 42.17 4.29
C THR A 244 -5.85 43.14 3.54
N TYR A 245 -5.98 44.43 3.83
CA TYR A 245 -5.19 45.48 3.20
C TYR A 245 -4.75 46.54 4.22
N ALA A 246 -3.65 47.25 3.95
CA ALA A 246 -3.15 48.31 4.80
C ALA A 246 -4.16 49.45 4.86
N LYS A 247 -4.31 50.08 6.03
CA LYS A 247 -5.20 51.24 6.18
C LYS A 247 -4.89 52.32 5.13
N PRO A 248 -5.89 52.99 4.56
CA PRO A 248 -5.68 53.95 3.47
C PRO A 248 -4.63 55.04 3.77
N VAL A 249 -4.61 55.52 5.02
CA VAL A 249 -3.66 56.53 5.51
C VAL A 249 -2.20 56.05 5.45
N LEU A 250 -1.96 54.74 5.56
CA LEU A 250 -0.65 54.13 5.60
C LEU A 250 -0.21 53.51 4.26
N THR A 251 -1.14 53.34 3.31
CA THR A 251 -0.90 52.59 2.07
C THR A 251 0.29 53.12 1.26
N ASN A 252 0.41 54.45 1.14
CA ASN A 252 1.51 55.10 0.41
C ASN A 252 2.84 55.10 1.17
N MET A 253 2.79 54.90 2.48
CA MET A 253 3.98 54.88 3.34
C MET A 253 4.58 53.47 3.41
N LEU A 254 3.74 52.43 3.48
CA LEU A 254 4.21 51.08 3.79
C LEU A 254 4.66 50.30 2.56
N CYS A 255 3.90 50.31 1.46
CA CYS A 255 4.21 49.54 0.25
C CYS A 255 5.06 50.37 -0.73
N VAL A 256 6.35 50.02 -0.89
CA VAL A 256 7.21 50.63 -1.91
C VAL A 256 6.80 50.07 -3.27
N ASN A 257 6.46 50.95 -4.22
CA ASN A 257 5.89 50.61 -5.54
C ASN A 257 4.39 50.25 -5.56
N ALA A 258 3.55 50.90 -4.73
CA ALA A 258 2.16 51.13 -5.11
C ALA A 258 2.15 52.06 -6.35
N GLN A 259 2.56 51.54 -7.50
CA GLN A 259 2.57 52.28 -8.76
C GLN A 259 1.14 52.72 -9.03
N LEU A 260 0.92 54.03 -9.14
CA LEU A 260 -0.25 54.58 -9.81
C LEU A 260 -0.24 54.05 -11.25
N THR A 261 -0.87 52.92 -11.47
CA THR A 261 -1.29 52.51 -12.80
C THR A 261 -2.73 52.98 -12.93
N ASN A 262 -2.97 53.94 -13.82
CA ASN A 262 -4.31 54.50 -14.11
C ASN A 262 -5.00 55.32 -13.00
N ASN A 263 -4.29 56.09 -12.18
CA ASN A 263 -4.88 56.91 -11.10
C ASN A 263 -5.62 56.12 -10.00
N GLU A 264 -5.47 54.79 -9.94
CA GLU A 264 -6.02 53.96 -8.88
C GLU A 264 -4.89 53.54 -7.92
N LEU A 265 -5.11 53.78 -6.62
CA LEU A 265 -4.19 53.33 -5.57
C LEU A 265 -4.35 51.81 -5.46
N HIS A 266 -3.36 51.03 -5.91
CA HIS A 266 -3.37 49.59 -5.63
C HIS A 266 -3.38 49.38 -4.13
N THR A 267 -4.36 48.63 -3.63
CA THR A 267 -4.46 48.28 -2.21
C THR A 267 -3.20 47.51 -1.80
N CYS A 268 -2.52 47.98 -0.76
CA CYS A 268 -1.37 47.29 -0.19
C CYS A 268 -1.89 46.09 0.61
N THR A 269 -2.10 44.96 -0.06
CA THR A 269 -2.59 43.73 0.56
C THR A 269 -1.57 43.15 1.54
N LEU A 270 -2.04 42.34 2.49
CA LEU A 270 -1.17 41.71 3.50
C LEU A 270 -0.02 40.90 2.86
N GLU A 271 -0.33 40.07 1.85
CA GLU A 271 0.67 39.25 1.15
C GLU A 271 1.73 40.09 0.44
N ARG A 272 1.30 41.17 -0.22
CA ARG A 272 2.22 42.09 -0.87
C ARG A 272 3.06 42.82 0.16
N CYS A 273 2.50 43.14 1.32
CA CYS A 273 3.25 43.79 2.39
C CYS A 273 4.33 42.88 2.99
N ALA A 274 4.12 41.56 3.06
CA ALA A 274 5.15 40.62 3.53
C ALA A 274 6.43 40.65 2.66
N THR A 275 6.31 41.00 1.37
CA THR A 275 7.43 41.05 0.43
C THR A 275 7.96 42.47 0.24
N ASP A 276 7.05 43.41 -0.03
CA ASP A 276 7.36 44.75 -0.54
C ASP A 276 7.30 45.87 0.53
N CYS A 277 6.78 45.61 1.74
CA CYS A 277 6.73 46.65 2.76
C CYS A 277 8.09 46.98 3.38
N VAL A 278 8.18 48.18 3.94
CA VAL A 278 9.36 48.67 4.68
C VAL A 278 9.04 48.73 6.18
N ASN A 279 10.03 48.37 6.99
CA ASN A 279 9.99 48.58 8.43
C ASN A 279 10.53 49.98 8.77
N TYR A 280 9.82 50.68 9.63
CA TYR A 280 10.18 52.00 10.13
C TYR A 280 10.52 51.95 11.61
N ASP A 281 11.59 52.63 12.02
CA ASP A 281 11.98 52.74 13.44
C ASP A 281 11.25 53.88 14.16
N THR A 282 10.88 54.94 13.42
CA THR A 282 10.17 56.12 13.94
C THR A 282 9.13 56.63 12.94
N PRO A 283 7.81 56.44 13.20
CA PRO A 283 7.23 55.59 14.25
C PRO A 283 7.63 54.11 14.06
N SER A 284 7.72 53.34 15.16
CA SER A 284 8.10 51.93 15.13
C SER A 284 6.98 51.09 14.49
N ILE A 285 7.06 50.90 13.18
CA ILE A 285 6.11 50.14 12.38
C ILE A 285 6.89 49.04 11.68
N GLN A 286 6.74 47.80 12.16
CA GLN A 286 7.44 46.65 11.61
C GLN A 286 6.53 45.91 10.60
N ALA A 287 5.98 46.65 9.63
CA ALA A 287 4.94 46.19 8.74
C ALA A 287 5.33 44.92 7.95
N LYS A 288 6.59 44.84 7.48
CA LYS A 288 7.09 43.67 6.76
C LYS A 288 7.13 42.44 7.66
N SER A 289 7.66 42.57 8.88
CA SER A 289 7.77 41.42 9.79
C SER A 289 6.42 40.99 10.33
N TRP A 290 5.51 41.93 10.63
CA TRP A 290 4.15 41.61 11.06
C TRP A 290 3.38 40.88 9.96
N SER A 291 3.46 41.38 8.71
CA SER A 291 2.84 40.70 7.56
C SER A 291 3.45 39.31 7.34
N THR A 292 4.77 39.19 7.46
CA THR A 292 5.47 37.89 7.35
C THR A 292 5.00 36.93 8.44
N SER A 293 4.79 37.40 9.67
CA SER A 293 4.28 36.58 10.78
C SER A 293 2.90 36.00 10.48
N VAL A 294 1.97 36.84 9.98
CA VAL A 294 0.62 36.41 9.62
C VAL A 294 0.65 35.44 8.44
N VAL A 295 1.41 35.75 7.39
CA VAL A 295 1.55 34.88 6.21
C VAL A 295 2.16 33.53 6.60
N ASN A 296 3.16 33.49 7.48
CA ASN A 296 3.73 32.24 7.99
C ASN A 296 2.70 31.43 8.79
N SER A 297 1.88 32.08 9.61
CA SER A 297 0.82 31.40 10.37
C SER A 297 -0.25 30.80 9.44
N ALA A 298 -0.57 31.48 8.34
CA ALA A 298 -1.47 30.93 7.32
C ALA A 298 -0.84 29.82 6.48
N ALA A 299 0.45 29.91 6.19
CA ALA A 299 1.20 28.81 5.57
C ALA A 299 1.20 27.56 6.47
N PHE A 300 1.23 27.73 7.79
CA PHE A 300 1.05 26.61 8.72
C PHE A 300 -0.37 26.02 8.65
N ALA A 301 -1.42 26.85 8.56
CA ALA A 301 -2.79 26.37 8.33
C ALA A 301 -2.91 25.58 7.02
N GLU A 302 -2.26 26.04 5.94
CA GLU A 302 -2.18 25.29 4.67
C GLU A 302 -1.48 23.94 4.85
N ASN A 303 -0.35 23.90 5.56
CA ASN A 303 0.37 22.67 5.86
C ASN A 303 -0.49 21.69 6.69
N ALA A 304 -1.24 22.18 7.68
CA ALA A 304 -2.15 21.36 8.48
C ALA A 304 -3.28 20.77 7.62
N THR A 305 -3.87 21.56 6.70
CA THR A 305 -4.88 21.05 5.76
C THR A 305 -4.29 20.02 4.80
N ARG A 306 -3.10 20.26 4.26
CA ARG A 306 -2.39 19.28 3.41
C ARG A 306 -2.10 17.99 4.16
N ALA A 307 -1.64 18.09 5.41
CA ALA A 307 -1.42 16.95 6.29
C ALA A 307 -2.71 16.14 6.47
N PHE A 308 -3.84 16.80 6.76
CA PHE A 308 -5.14 16.14 6.86
C PHE A 308 -5.50 15.40 5.56
N SER A 309 -5.41 16.06 4.41
CA SER A 309 -5.74 15.45 3.10
C SER A 309 -4.84 14.27 2.73
N LEU A 310 -3.58 14.26 3.16
CA LEU A 310 -2.68 13.12 2.94
C LEU A 310 -3.05 11.90 3.79
N VAL A 311 -3.52 12.12 5.02
CA VAL A 311 -3.89 11.05 5.95
C VAL A 311 -5.33 10.59 5.74
N GLU A 312 -6.21 11.45 5.23
CA GLU A 312 -7.64 11.19 5.06
C GLU A 312 -7.95 9.82 4.42
N PRO A 313 -7.27 9.36 3.36
CA PRO A 313 -7.49 8.02 2.83
C PRO A 313 -7.16 6.92 3.86
N ILE A 314 -6.08 7.07 4.63
CA ILE A 314 -5.60 6.09 5.64
C ILE A 314 -6.54 6.03 6.85
N LEU A 315 -7.38 7.05 7.07
CA LEU A 315 -8.42 7.04 8.12
C LEU A 315 -9.53 6.03 7.85
N SER A 316 -9.55 5.39 6.68
CA SER A 316 -10.47 4.31 6.36
C SER A 316 -9.75 2.96 6.29
N CYS A 317 -10.20 2.00 7.10
CA CYS A 317 -9.77 0.61 6.99
C CYS A 317 -10.04 0.02 5.60
N GLN A 318 -11.07 0.49 4.89
CA GLN A 318 -11.32 0.05 3.52
C GLN A 318 -10.16 0.42 2.60
N TYR A 319 -9.62 1.64 2.72
CA TYR A 319 -8.48 2.08 1.93
C TYR A 319 -7.20 1.32 2.32
N ILE A 320 -6.97 1.07 3.61
CA ILE A 320 -5.81 0.28 4.06
C ILE A 320 -5.84 -1.12 3.43
N VAL A 321 -6.99 -1.79 3.50
CA VAL A 321 -7.18 -3.13 2.93
C VAL A 321 -7.07 -3.09 1.41
N ASP A 322 -7.64 -2.10 0.73
CA ASP A 322 -7.51 -1.94 -0.72
C ASP A 322 -6.08 -1.71 -1.17
N ASN A 323 -5.35 -0.86 -0.44
CA ASN A 323 -3.95 -0.56 -0.72
C ASN A 323 -3.13 -1.85 -0.65
N LEU A 324 -3.32 -2.66 0.40
CA LEU A 324 -2.69 -3.98 0.52
C LEU A 324 -3.11 -4.92 -0.61
N ALA A 325 -4.42 -5.06 -0.86
CA ALA A 325 -4.99 -5.95 -1.85
C ALA A 325 -4.57 -5.59 -3.30
N SER A 326 -4.34 -4.31 -3.58
CA SER A 326 -3.88 -3.82 -4.88
C SER A 326 -2.54 -4.44 -5.33
N ASN A 327 -1.70 -4.86 -4.38
CA ASN A 327 -0.44 -5.54 -4.68
C ASN A 327 -0.64 -6.99 -5.16
N PHE A 328 -1.78 -7.62 -4.83
CA PHE A 328 -2.16 -8.92 -5.38
C PHE A 328 -2.74 -8.76 -6.78
N GLU A 329 -3.75 -7.90 -6.90
CA GLU A 329 -4.45 -7.61 -8.14
C GLU A 329 -5.06 -6.20 -8.07
N ASN A 330 -4.81 -5.37 -9.07
CA ASN A 330 -5.62 -4.16 -9.28
C ASN A 330 -6.57 -4.44 -10.45
N PRO A 331 -7.90 -4.41 -10.25
CA PRO A 331 -8.85 -4.69 -11.32
C PRO A 331 -9.00 -3.52 -12.31
N PHE A 332 -8.54 -2.31 -11.96
CA PHE A 332 -8.73 -1.09 -12.75
C PHE A 332 -7.50 -0.70 -13.59
N ILE A 333 -6.33 -1.22 -13.24
CA ILE A 333 -5.08 -1.04 -13.97
C ILE A 333 -4.56 -2.44 -14.28
N SER A 334 -3.94 -2.68 -15.43
CA SER A 334 -3.23 -3.96 -15.72
C SER A 334 -1.99 -4.19 -14.81
N GLY A 335 -1.97 -3.63 -13.60
CA GLY A 335 -0.96 -3.77 -12.56
C GLY A 335 -1.51 -4.64 -11.44
N GLY A 336 -0.84 -5.75 -11.14
CA GLY A 336 -1.40 -6.80 -10.29
C GLY A 336 -1.04 -8.16 -10.85
N LYS A 337 0.24 -8.35 -11.22
CA LYS A 337 0.70 -9.56 -11.93
C LYS A 337 0.73 -10.76 -11.00
N ASN A 338 0.71 -10.54 -9.70
CA ASN A 338 0.94 -11.57 -8.69
C ASN A 338 -0.21 -12.58 -8.65
N CYS A 339 -1.48 -12.16 -8.73
CA CYS A 339 -2.62 -13.08 -8.77
C CYS A 339 -2.61 -13.99 -10.01
N SER A 340 -2.42 -13.39 -11.20
CA SER A 340 -2.30 -14.17 -12.44
C SER A 340 -1.11 -15.14 -12.44
N ALA A 341 0.03 -14.72 -11.88
CA ALA A 341 1.23 -15.54 -11.77
C ALA A 341 1.06 -16.68 -10.74
N LEU A 342 0.46 -16.41 -9.58
CA LEU A 342 0.12 -17.42 -8.56
C LEU A 342 -0.86 -18.45 -9.11
N ARG A 343 -1.89 -18.01 -9.85
CA ARG A 343 -2.87 -18.90 -10.48
C ARG A 343 -2.23 -19.74 -11.59
N SER A 344 -1.48 -19.12 -12.50
CA SER A 344 -0.86 -19.83 -13.62
C SER A 344 0.16 -20.87 -13.13
N SER A 345 1.00 -20.49 -12.16
CA SER A 345 2.01 -21.39 -11.57
C SER A 345 1.41 -22.56 -10.79
N SER A 346 0.32 -22.33 -10.04
CA SER A 346 -0.40 -23.40 -9.33
C SER A 346 -1.11 -24.37 -10.28
N ILE A 347 -1.71 -23.88 -11.38
CA ILE A 347 -2.29 -24.74 -12.43
C ILE A 347 -1.20 -25.58 -13.10
N MET A 348 -0.06 -24.95 -13.41
CA MET A 348 1.10 -25.63 -13.99
C MET A 348 1.60 -26.76 -13.09
N LEU A 349 1.68 -26.53 -11.77
CA LEU A 349 2.00 -27.56 -10.79
C LEU A 349 0.97 -28.69 -10.75
N ALA A 350 -0.31 -28.37 -10.60
CA ALA A 350 -1.39 -29.35 -10.48
C ALA A 350 -1.46 -30.25 -11.73
N THR A 351 -1.38 -29.65 -12.92
CA THR A 351 -1.35 -30.38 -14.20
C THR A 351 -0.11 -31.25 -14.33
N GLY A 352 1.07 -30.76 -13.91
CA GLY A 352 2.30 -31.55 -13.90
C GLY A 352 2.20 -32.82 -13.06
N PHE A 353 1.68 -32.71 -11.83
CA PHE A 353 1.47 -33.86 -10.95
C PHE A 353 0.39 -34.81 -11.47
N PHE A 354 -0.71 -34.27 -12.00
CA PHE A 354 -1.79 -35.07 -12.57
C PHE A 354 -1.33 -35.89 -13.78
N VAL A 355 -0.66 -35.27 -14.75
CA VAL A 355 -0.11 -35.98 -15.91
C VAL A 355 0.97 -36.96 -15.45
N GLY A 356 1.80 -36.60 -14.48
CA GLY A 356 2.77 -37.52 -13.87
C GLY A 356 2.11 -38.80 -13.33
N ALA A 357 1.02 -38.68 -12.56
CA ALA A 357 0.27 -39.81 -12.04
C ALA A 357 -0.28 -40.70 -13.17
N LEU A 358 -0.89 -40.11 -14.21
CA LEU A 358 -1.37 -40.87 -15.37
C LEU A 358 -0.27 -41.65 -16.08
N MET A 359 0.92 -41.05 -16.22
CA MET A 359 2.04 -41.73 -16.84
C MET A 359 2.52 -42.92 -15.97
N PHE A 360 2.57 -42.81 -14.64
CA PHE A 360 2.91 -43.94 -13.77
C PHE A 360 1.86 -45.07 -13.84
N ILE A 361 0.58 -44.73 -13.89
CA ILE A 361 -0.51 -45.70 -14.09
C ILE A 361 -0.35 -46.43 -15.43
N ALA A 362 -0.03 -45.70 -16.51
CA ALA A 362 0.26 -46.31 -17.80
C ALA A 362 1.50 -47.23 -17.74
N GLY A 363 2.54 -46.85 -16.98
CA GLY A 363 3.73 -47.68 -16.74
C GLY A 363 3.38 -49.02 -16.07
N ILE A 364 2.51 -48.99 -15.06
CA ILE A 364 1.99 -50.22 -14.40
C ILE A 364 1.26 -51.10 -15.42
N TYR A 365 0.41 -50.49 -16.26
CA TYR A 365 -0.32 -51.22 -17.29
C TYR A 365 0.62 -51.93 -18.28
N VAL A 366 1.68 -51.25 -18.73
CA VAL A 366 2.69 -51.81 -19.65
C VAL A 366 3.46 -52.94 -18.98
N LEU A 367 3.90 -52.78 -17.73
CA LEU A 367 4.64 -53.80 -16.98
C LEU A 367 3.77 -55.05 -16.72
N HIS A 368 2.50 -54.86 -16.37
CA HIS A 368 1.55 -55.93 -16.11
C HIS A 368 1.08 -56.63 -17.38
N ARG A 369 0.81 -55.92 -18.48
CA ARG A 369 0.51 -56.58 -19.78
C ARG A 369 1.73 -57.31 -20.32
N GLY A 370 2.90 -56.69 -20.21
CA GLY A 370 4.17 -57.25 -20.63
C GLY A 370 4.50 -58.58 -19.97
N SER A 371 4.26 -58.70 -18.65
CA SER A 371 4.53 -59.97 -17.94
C SER A 371 3.63 -61.13 -18.38
N TRP A 372 2.48 -60.87 -19.01
CA TRP A 372 1.57 -61.89 -19.54
C TRP A 372 1.86 -62.25 -21.00
N ILE A 373 2.44 -61.33 -21.77
CA ILE A 373 2.74 -61.52 -23.21
C ILE A 373 4.17 -62.04 -23.43
N TRP A 374 5.11 -61.73 -22.53
CA TRP A 374 6.50 -62.18 -22.61
C TRP A 374 6.89 -63.51 -21.92
N PRO A 375 5.99 -64.36 -21.37
CA PRO A 375 6.43 -65.61 -20.73
C PRO A 375 6.89 -66.68 -21.73
N GLU A 376 6.70 -66.51 -23.04
CA GLU A 376 6.74 -67.61 -24.00
C GLU A 376 7.88 -67.51 -25.01
N ASN A 377 9.13 -67.53 -24.54
CA ASN A 377 10.30 -67.85 -25.38
C ASN A 377 11.51 -68.43 -24.59
N ARG A 378 11.33 -68.84 -23.33
CA ARG A 378 12.42 -69.44 -22.52
C ARG A 378 12.22 -70.93 -22.19
N GLY A 379 11.38 -71.63 -22.96
CA GLY A 379 11.11 -73.06 -22.81
C GLY A 379 11.75 -73.96 -23.87
N GLU A 380 12.30 -73.41 -24.96
CA GLU A 380 12.83 -74.24 -26.07
C GLU A 380 14.36 -74.27 -26.16
N ASP A 381 15.08 -73.27 -25.66
CA ASP A 381 16.56 -73.23 -25.72
C ASP A 381 17.30 -74.02 -24.62
N MET A 382 16.58 -74.70 -23.71
CA MET A 382 17.19 -75.58 -22.70
C MET A 382 16.98 -77.07 -22.97
N ARG A 383 16.50 -77.46 -24.16
CA ARG A 383 16.40 -78.87 -24.57
C ARG A 383 17.57 -79.39 -25.41
N ASP A 384 18.52 -78.54 -25.79
CA ASP A 384 19.71 -78.91 -26.57
C ASP A 384 21.05 -78.56 -25.87
N LYS A 385 21.21 -78.96 -24.60
CA LYS A 385 22.54 -79.10 -23.96
C LYS A 385 22.63 -80.32 -23.07
#